data_AF-A0AA96F071-F1
#
_entry.id   AF-A0AA96F071-F1
#
_cell.length_a   1.000
_cell.length_b   1.000
_cell.length_c   1.000
_cell.angle_alpha   90.00
_cell.angle_beta   90.00
_cell.angle_gamma   90.00
#
_symmetry.space_group_name_H-M   'P 1'
#
loop_
_entity.id
_entity.type
_entity.pdbx_description
1 polymer ?
#
loop_
_entity_poly.entity_id
_entity_poly.type
_entity_poly.pdbx_seq_one_letter_code
_entity_poly.pdbx_strand_id
1 'polypeptide(L)'
;MKKIIFVLMILFVFIFSCKTKENFLKNIEKNELNYIPYYLTVEKVKKLYQKKEYKKSFVLLDSLFNEYEPLNTITFDELELYCELSIRNNSTKKLNKFIPILVSDYGYDLGNYQDSLWVQIKKKTKYKNVDLKIKYTKFLNGINLKLRDSIIKIFEEDQKIRKTRNTVKIDSVDKINELKVLKIIKEVGYPSMKLIGGHGKDEKLSPIVFSVLLKHMSYDNILQIEPILLNEVKKGKCPPFVYAEMLDARKVMAKENTRFEYFGTYKNIKPTDTAKTNKARLDIGLPTINY
;
A
#
# COMPACT_ATOMS: atom_id res chain seq x y z
N MET A 1 8.22 65.31 -11.23
CA MET A 1 8.96 64.13 -10.72
C MET A 1 8.11 63.15 -9.88
N LYS A 2 7.22 63.60 -8.98
CA LYS A 2 6.42 62.68 -8.13
C LYS A 2 5.39 61.80 -8.87
N LYS A 3 4.91 62.20 -10.05
CA LYS A 3 3.94 61.41 -10.85
C LYS A 3 4.58 60.24 -11.63
N ILE A 4 5.87 60.31 -11.96
CA ILE A 4 6.59 59.24 -12.68
C ILE A 4 6.94 58.09 -11.72
N ILE A 5 7.21 58.41 -10.45
CA ILE A 5 7.51 57.42 -9.41
C ILE A 5 6.26 56.58 -9.08
N PHE A 6 5.06 57.17 -9.12
CA PHE A 6 3.82 56.45 -8.82
C PHE A 6 3.43 55.44 -9.92
N VAL A 7 3.73 55.75 -11.19
CA VAL A 7 3.48 54.84 -12.33
C VAL A 7 4.46 53.66 -12.32
N LEU A 8 5.72 53.89 -11.91
CA LEU A 8 6.71 52.81 -11.75
C LEU A 8 6.38 51.88 -10.58
N MET A 9 5.77 52.38 -9.49
CA MET A 9 5.35 51.53 -8.36
C MET A 9 4.15 50.64 -8.70
N ILE A 10 3.20 51.13 -9.51
CA ILE A 10 2.04 50.33 -9.95
C ILE A 10 2.46 49.25 -10.97
N LEU A 11 3.44 49.52 -11.83
CA LEU A 11 3.97 48.51 -12.76
C LEU A 11 4.70 47.36 -12.06
N PHE A 12 5.29 47.60 -10.88
CA PHE A 12 6.03 46.59 -10.13
C PHE A 12 5.13 45.56 -9.42
N VAL A 13 3.89 45.92 -9.10
CA VAL A 13 2.93 45.03 -8.42
C VAL A 13 2.34 43.97 -9.38
N PHE A 14 2.32 44.23 -10.68
CA PHE A 14 1.79 43.28 -11.67
C PHE A 14 2.78 42.20 -12.14
N ILE A 15 4.09 42.35 -11.86
CA ILE A 15 5.10 41.39 -12.31
C ILE A 15 5.32 40.22 -11.32
N PHE A 16 4.75 40.30 -10.11
CA PHE A 16 4.83 39.23 -9.10
C PHE A 16 3.60 38.31 -9.04
N SER A 17 2.59 38.52 -9.88
CA SER A 17 1.29 37.81 -9.79
C SER A 17 1.06 36.77 -10.90
N CYS A 18 2.12 36.14 -11.43
CA CYS A 18 1.99 35.07 -12.45
C CYS A 18 3.07 33.97 -12.39
N LYS A 19 3.61 33.62 -11.21
CA LYS A 19 4.54 32.47 -11.06
C LYS A 19 4.05 31.34 -10.15
N THR A 20 2.85 31.45 -9.57
CA THR A 20 2.34 30.48 -8.57
C THR A 20 1.52 29.32 -9.17
N LYS A 21 1.03 29.43 -10.42
CA LYS A 21 0.32 28.32 -11.09
C LYS A 21 1.21 27.43 -11.95
N GLU A 22 2.32 27.95 -12.47
CA GLU A 22 3.23 27.17 -13.31
C GLU A 22 4.09 26.19 -12.48
N ASN A 23 4.42 26.54 -11.23
CA ASN A 23 5.12 25.63 -10.30
C ASN A 23 4.21 24.57 -9.64
N PHE A 24 2.88 24.73 -9.72
CA PHE A 24 1.94 23.69 -9.29
C PHE A 24 1.75 22.62 -10.38
N LEU A 25 1.84 23.01 -11.66
CA LEU A 25 1.75 22.11 -12.81
C LEU A 25 3.11 21.49 -13.19
N LYS A 26 4.25 22.18 -12.99
CA LYS A 26 5.60 21.62 -13.23
C LYS A 26 6.04 20.55 -12.22
N ASN A 27 5.34 20.40 -11.09
CA ASN A 27 5.57 19.28 -10.16
C ASN A 27 4.78 18.01 -10.53
N ILE A 28 3.98 18.03 -11.60
CA ILE A 28 3.21 16.87 -12.10
C ILE A 28 4.08 15.95 -13.01
N GLU A 29 5.27 16.40 -13.42
CA GLU A 29 6.16 15.64 -14.34
C GLU A 29 7.46 15.13 -13.69
N LYS A 30 7.48 14.90 -12.37
CA LYS A 30 8.26 13.74 -11.90
C LYS A 30 7.36 12.55 -12.19
N ASN A 31 7.58 11.86 -13.31
CA ASN A 31 6.89 10.61 -13.67
C ASN A 31 6.81 9.70 -12.42
N GLU A 32 5.72 9.78 -11.68
CA GLU A 32 5.50 8.90 -10.54
C GLU A 32 5.36 7.50 -11.13
N LEU A 33 6.35 6.64 -10.85
CA LEU A 33 6.42 5.29 -11.34
C LEU A 33 5.09 4.57 -11.06
N ASN A 34 4.44 4.08 -12.12
CA ASN A 34 3.22 3.28 -11.98
C ASN A 34 3.60 1.85 -11.55
N TYR A 35 3.09 1.41 -10.39
CA TYR A 35 3.35 0.10 -9.80
C TYR A 35 2.42 -1.02 -10.29
N ILE A 36 1.48 -0.76 -11.20
CA ILE A 36 0.66 -1.83 -11.80
C ILE A 36 1.53 -2.95 -12.42
N PRO A 37 2.54 -2.66 -13.27
CA PRO A 37 3.44 -3.68 -13.80
C PRO A 37 4.27 -4.38 -12.71
N TYR A 38 4.60 -3.68 -11.62
CA TYR A 38 5.30 -4.24 -10.48
C TYR A 38 4.49 -5.38 -9.85
N TYR A 39 3.23 -5.13 -9.50
CA TYR A 39 2.36 -6.14 -8.88
C TYR A 39 2.18 -7.37 -9.78
N LEU A 40 1.94 -7.16 -11.08
CA LEU A 40 1.80 -8.25 -12.03
C LEU A 40 3.09 -9.06 -12.20
N THR A 41 4.25 -8.42 -12.03
CA THR A 41 5.55 -9.09 -12.10
C THR A 41 5.82 -9.90 -10.82
N VAL A 42 5.49 -9.37 -9.65
CA VAL A 42 5.57 -10.10 -8.37
C VAL A 42 4.73 -11.39 -8.42
N GLU A 43 3.53 -11.33 -9.01
CA GLU A 43 2.70 -12.53 -9.20
C GLU A 43 3.37 -13.58 -10.10
N LYS A 44 4.06 -13.15 -11.16
CA LYS A 44 4.85 -14.05 -12.01
C LYS A 44 6.02 -14.66 -11.24
N VAL A 45 6.73 -13.85 -10.45
CA VAL A 45 7.83 -14.31 -9.57
C VAL A 45 7.33 -15.40 -8.62
N LYS A 46 6.17 -15.20 -7.99
CA LYS A 46 5.56 -16.20 -7.10
C LYS A 46 5.21 -17.49 -7.82
N LYS A 47 4.58 -17.42 -8.99
CA LYS A 47 4.25 -18.62 -9.79
C LYS A 47 5.52 -19.41 -10.15
N LEU A 48 6.61 -18.73 -10.51
CA LEU A 48 7.90 -19.38 -10.77
C LEU A 48 8.49 -20.01 -9.51
N TYR A 49 8.43 -19.32 -8.37
CA TYR A 49 8.90 -19.84 -7.09
C TYR A 49 8.13 -21.11 -6.69
N GLN A 50 6.79 -21.10 -6.81
CA GLN A 50 5.93 -22.26 -6.53
C GLN A 50 6.25 -23.45 -7.42
N LYS A 51 6.64 -23.20 -8.68
CA LYS A 51 7.13 -24.23 -9.61
C LYS A 51 8.57 -24.67 -9.36
N LYS A 52 9.21 -24.18 -8.29
CA LYS A 52 10.61 -24.42 -7.93
C LYS A 52 11.61 -23.91 -8.98
N GLU A 53 11.21 -23.00 -9.85
CA GLU A 53 12.07 -22.35 -10.84
C GLU A 53 12.86 -21.19 -10.22
N TYR A 54 13.61 -21.48 -9.14
CA TYR A 54 14.22 -20.47 -8.26
C TYR A 54 15.16 -19.52 -8.98
N LYS A 55 15.94 -19.99 -9.95
CA LYS A 55 16.83 -19.14 -10.74
C LYS A 55 16.06 -18.12 -11.58
N LYS A 56 14.98 -18.54 -12.24
CA LYS A 56 14.14 -17.63 -13.03
C LYS A 56 13.38 -16.65 -12.14
N SER A 57 12.86 -17.14 -11.02
CA SER A 57 12.22 -16.30 -9.99
C SER A 57 13.18 -15.22 -9.48
N PHE A 58 14.43 -15.59 -9.17
CA PHE A 58 15.47 -14.66 -8.74
C PHE A 58 15.80 -13.61 -9.80
N VAL A 59 16.07 -14.02 -11.05
CA VAL A 59 16.43 -13.09 -12.13
C VAL A 59 15.31 -12.09 -12.38
N LEU A 60 14.06 -12.55 -12.40
CA LEU A 60 12.90 -11.68 -12.62
C LEU A 60 12.72 -10.68 -11.47
N LEU A 61 12.84 -11.15 -10.22
CA LEU A 61 12.71 -10.29 -9.04
C LEU A 61 13.89 -9.30 -8.91
N ASP A 62 15.11 -9.72 -9.25
CA ASP A 62 16.29 -8.85 -9.26
C ASP A 62 16.18 -7.75 -10.32
N SER A 63 15.70 -8.08 -11.52
CA SER A 63 15.40 -7.07 -12.55
C SER A 63 14.37 -6.08 -12.04
N LEU A 64 13.27 -6.58 -11.46
CA LEU A 64 12.21 -5.74 -10.93
C LEU A 64 12.72 -4.74 -9.87
N PHE A 65 13.59 -5.18 -8.96
CA PHE A 65 14.16 -4.32 -7.90
C PHE A 65 15.28 -3.38 -8.38
N ASN A 66 15.74 -3.52 -9.63
CA ASN A 66 16.59 -2.52 -10.27
C ASN A 66 15.78 -1.38 -10.89
N GLU A 67 14.51 -1.64 -11.23
CA GLU A 67 13.60 -0.67 -11.86
C GLU A 67 12.69 0.03 -10.84
N TYR A 68 12.27 -0.70 -9.80
CA TYR A 68 11.31 -0.23 -8.80
C TYR A 68 11.89 -0.21 -7.39
N GLU A 69 11.39 0.71 -6.56
CA GLU A 69 11.57 0.61 -5.12
C GLU A 69 10.74 -0.57 -4.58
N PRO A 70 11.32 -1.51 -3.82
CA PRO A 70 10.57 -2.65 -3.31
C PRO A 70 9.48 -2.25 -2.32
N LEU A 71 8.27 -2.81 -2.49
CA LEU A 71 7.08 -2.51 -1.68
C LEU A 71 6.84 -3.43 -0.48
N ASN A 72 7.50 -4.60 -0.43
CA ASN A 72 7.32 -5.65 0.59
C ASN A 72 5.86 -5.80 1.07
N THR A 73 4.98 -6.13 0.12
CA THR A 73 3.56 -6.24 0.33
C THR A 73 3.23 -7.44 1.22
N ILE A 74 2.19 -7.27 2.05
CA ILE A 74 1.76 -8.26 3.08
C ILE A 74 1.41 -9.63 2.46
N THR A 75 1.05 -9.67 1.18
CA THR A 75 0.66 -10.92 0.52
C THR A 75 1.86 -11.73 0.02
N PHE A 76 3.03 -11.11 -0.14
CA PHE A 76 4.16 -11.72 -0.85
C PHE A 76 5.50 -11.62 -0.13
N ASP A 77 5.68 -10.68 0.79
CA ASP A 77 6.94 -10.45 1.52
C ASP A 77 8.15 -10.45 0.56
N GLU A 78 8.06 -9.67 -0.53
CA GLU A 78 8.95 -9.80 -1.69
C GLU A 78 10.42 -9.58 -1.34
N LEU A 79 10.72 -8.76 -0.33
CA LEU A 79 12.10 -8.56 0.13
C LEU A 79 12.62 -9.79 0.89
N GLU A 80 11.78 -10.47 1.67
CA GLU A 80 12.16 -11.73 2.32
C GLU A 80 12.38 -12.83 1.27
N LEU A 81 11.46 -12.95 0.32
CA LEU A 81 11.60 -13.85 -0.84
C LEU A 81 12.89 -13.56 -1.63
N TYR A 82 13.21 -12.29 -1.85
CA TYR A 82 14.46 -11.89 -2.52
C TYR A 82 15.68 -12.34 -1.71
N CYS A 83 15.66 -12.21 -0.38
CA CYS A 83 16.77 -12.64 0.46
C CYS A 83 16.98 -14.16 0.38
N GLU A 84 15.90 -14.93 0.43
CA GLU A 84 15.92 -16.38 0.28
C GLU A 84 16.48 -16.81 -1.09
N LEU A 85 15.93 -16.24 -2.17
CA LEU A 85 16.35 -16.53 -3.54
C LEU A 85 17.82 -16.14 -3.76
N SER A 86 18.27 -15.03 -3.18
CA SER A 86 19.66 -14.58 -3.24
C SER A 86 20.63 -15.61 -2.62
N ILE A 87 20.25 -16.22 -1.49
CA ILE A 87 21.05 -17.28 -0.86
C ILE A 87 21.06 -18.54 -1.73
N ARG A 88 19.88 -19.00 -2.18
CA ARG A 88 19.76 -20.21 -3.02
C ARG A 88 20.57 -20.11 -4.31
N ASN A 89 20.71 -18.90 -4.87
CA ASN A 89 21.45 -18.63 -6.10
C ASN A 89 22.88 -18.10 -5.86
N ASN A 90 23.40 -18.16 -4.63
CA ASN A 90 24.73 -17.63 -4.26
C ASN A 90 24.98 -16.18 -4.71
N SER A 91 23.93 -15.38 -4.81
CA SER A 91 23.93 -14.01 -5.35
C SER A 91 23.71 -12.99 -4.23
N THR A 92 24.59 -12.99 -3.23
CA THR A 92 24.38 -12.28 -1.97
C THR A 92 24.81 -10.81 -1.95
N LYS A 93 25.41 -10.30 -3.04
CA LYS A 93 26.02 -8.94 -3.08
C LYS A 93 25.02 -7.83 -2.70
N LYS A 94 23.78 -7.93 -3.18
CA LYS A 94 22.72 -6.92 -2.95
C LYS A 94 21.99 -7.10 -1.61
N LEU A 95 22.24 -8.18 -0.85
CA LEU A 95 21.62 -8.37 0.47
C LEU A 95 21.94 -7.21 1.42
N ASN A 96 23.14 -6.64 1.33
CA ASN A 96 23.52 -5.48 2.13
C ASN A 96 22.66 -4.23 1.80
N LYS A 97 22.04 -4.15 0.62
CA LYS A 97 21.13 -3.07 0.25
C LYS A 97 19.71 -3.32 0.81
N PHE A 98 19.21 -4.54 0.67
CA PHE A 98 17.78 -4.84 0.91
C PHE A 98 17.42 -5.21 2.35
N ILE A 99 18.34 -5.83 3.10
CA ILE A 99 18.10 -6.13 4.53
C ILE A 99 17.82 -4.85 5.34
N PRO A 100 18.58 -3.74 5.17
CA PRO A 100 18.24 -2.49 5.81
C PRO A 100 16.82 -2.02 5.56
N ILE A 101 16.34 -2.16 4.32
CA ILE A 101 15.01 -1.70 3.91
C ILE A 101 13.92 -2.51 4.63
N LEU A 102 14.07 -3.84 4.72
CA LEU A 102 13.17 -4.70 5.51
C LEU A 102 13.01 -4.20 6.95
N VAL A 103 14.11 -3.77 7.56
CA VAL A 103 14.10 -3.30 8.95
C VAL A 103 13.60 -1.86 9.05
N SER A 104 14.13 -0.94 8.23
CA SER A 104 13.90 0.50 8.38
C SER A 104 12.56 0.98 7.82
N ASP A 105 12.01 0.26 6.84
CA ASP A 105 10.83 0.71 6.11
C ASP A 105 9.63 -0.19 6.40
N TYR A 106 9.87 -1.46 6.75
CA TYR A 106 8.83 -2.46 6.98
C TYR A 106 8.81 -3.03 8.41
N GLY A 107 9.78 -2.66 9.26
CA GLY A 107 9.73 -2.97 10.68
C GLY A 107 10.04 -4.42 11.03
N TYR A 108 10.81 -5.15 10.22
CA TYR A 108 11.21 -6.50 10.56
C TYR A 108 12.26 -6.45 11.69
N ASP A 109 11.93 -7.03 12.85
CA ASP A 109 12.85 -7.12 14.00
C ASP A 109 13.86 -8.28 13.83
N LEU A 110 14.65 -8.23 12.75
CA LEU A 110 15.62 -9.26 12.37
C LEU A 110 16.71 -9.52 13.43
N GLY A 111 16.87 -8.60 14.40
CA GLY A 111 17.76 -8.80 15.54
C GLY A 111 17.39 -10.03 16.36
N ASN A 112 16.09 -10.34 16.46
CA ASN A 112 15.54 -11.40 17.31
C ASN A 112 15.10 -12.67 16.54
N TYR A 113 15.20 -12.71 15.21
CA TYR A 113 14.88 -13.90 14.44
C TYR A 113 15.96 -14.97 14.61
N GLN A 114 15.52 -16.18 14.96
CA GLN A 114 16.35 -17.38 15.07
C GLN A 114 16.14 -18.37 13.90
N ASP A 115 15.38 -17.99 12.87
CA ASP A 115 15.17 -18.83 11.70
C ASP A 115 16.49 -19.20 11.00
N SER A 116 16.57 -20.44 10.52
CA SER A 116 17.63 -20.97 9.68
C SER A 116 18.01 -20.08 8.49
N LEU A 117 17.05 -19.41 7.86
CA LEU A 117 17.28 -18.47 6.76
C LEU A 117 18.00 -17.22 7.27
N TRP A 118 17.49 -16.60 8.34
CA TRP A 118 18.07 -15.38 8.90
C TRP A 118 19.47 -15.61 9.48
N VAL A 119 19.73 -16.80 10.04
CA VAL A 119 21.09 -17.21 10.43
C VAL A 119 22.03 -17.26 9.23
N GLN A 120 21.59 -17.82 8.09
CA GLN A 120 22.39 -17.84 6.86
C GLN A 120 22.61 -16.43 6.30
N ILE A 121 21.58 -15.58 6.30
CA ILE A 121 21.66 -14.18 5.88
C ILE A 121 22.70 -13.43 6.72
N LYS A 122 22.65 -13.56 8.05
CA LYS A 122 23.62 -12.92 8.96
C LYS A 122 25.05 -13.38 8.68
N LYS A 123 25.27 -14.68 8.41
CA LYS A 123 26.60 -15.21 8.04
C LYS A 123 27.12 -14.67 6.71
N LYS A 124 26.24 -14.34 5.76
CA LYS A 124 26.60 -13.89 4.40
C LYS A 124 26.63 -12.37 4.24
N THR A 125 26.23 -11.62 5.27
CA THR A 125 26.19 -10.15 5.26
C THR A 125 27.09 -9.56 6.34
N LYS A 126 27.31 -8.24 6.27
CA LYS A 126 28.17 -7.54 7.24
C LYS A 126 27.41 -7.06 8.49
N TYR A 127 26.10 -7.32 8.56
CA TYR A 127 25.26 -6.73 9.59
C TYR A 127 25.41 -7.43 10.94
N LYS A 128 25.71 -6.63 11.97
CA LYS A 128 25.61 -7.06 13.36
C LYS A 128 24.20 -6.78 13.87
N ASN A 129 23.78 -7.50 14.91
CA ASN A 129 22.47 -7.29 15.54
C ASN A 129 22.26 -5.83 16.00
N VAL A 130 23.33 -5.15 16.44
CA VAL A 130 23.27 -3.74 16.85
C VAL A 130 22.87 -2.80 15.69
N ASP A 131 23.38 -3.06 14.48
CA ASP A 131 23.07 -2.23 13.30
C ASP A 131 21.59 -2.35 12.92
N LEU A 132 21.05 -3.57 13.00
CA LEU A 132 19.66 -3.86 12.72
C LEU A 132 18.75 -3.25 13.80
N LYS A 133 19.15 -3.29 15.08
CA LYS A 133 18.38 -2.66 16.17
C LYS A 133 18.28 -1.14 15.99
N ILE A 134 19.38 -0.47 15.61
CA ILE A 134 19.36 0.98 15.33
C ILE A 134 18.40 1.31 14.18
N LYS A 135 18.42 0.51 13.11
CA LYS A 135 17.49 0.69 11.98
C LYS A 135 16.03 0.46 12.38
N TYR A 136 15.78 -0.52 13.24
CA TYR A 136 14.43 -0.80 13.74
C TYR A 136 13.92 0.33 14.64
N THR A 137 14.76 0.90 15.52
CA THR A 137 14.40 2.08 16.30
C THR A 137 14.08 3.27 15.40
N LYS A 138 14.84 3.47 14.30
CA LYS A 138 14.53 4.51 13.31
C LYS A 138 13.15 4.30 12.67
N PHE A 139 12.81 3.06 12.32
CA PHE A 139 11.47 2.71 11.82
C PHE A 139 10.38 3.08 12.83
N LEU A 140 10.52 2.67 14.09
CA LEU A 140 9.53 2.97 15.14
C LEU A 140 9.33 4.48 15.35
N ASN A 141 10.39 5.28 15.19
CA ASN A 141 10.31 6.74 15.29
C ASN A 141 9.71 7.40 14.03
N GLY A 142 9.66 6.70 12.90
CA GLY A 142 9.16 7.21 11.63
C GLY A 142 7.67 6.98 11.40
N ILE A 143 7.05 6.06 12.15
CA ILE A 143 5.62 5.72 11.99
C ILE A 143 4.71 6.64 12.80
N ASN A 144 3.50 6.89 12.28
CA ASN A 144 2.48 7.67 12.94
C ASN A 144 1.64 6.80 13.89
N LEU A 145 2.16 6.58 15.10
CA LEU A 145 1.50 5.79 16.15
C LEU A 145 0.11 6.33 16.51
N LYS A 146 -0.07 7.65 16.53
CA LYS A 146 -1.38 8.26 16.83
C LYS A 146 -2.43 7.90 15.78
N LEU A 147 -2.06 7.94 14.50
CA LEU A 147 -2.95 7.51 13.42
C LEU A 147 -3.23 6.00 13.50
N ARG A 148 -2.19 5.20 13.78
CA ARG A 148 -2.31 3.75 13.99
C ARG A 148 -3.34 3.44 15.09
N ASP A 149 -3.19 4.03 16.26
CA ASP A 149 -4.06 3.81 17.42
C ASP A 149 -5.50 4.27 17.15
N SER A 150 -5.66 5.36 16.39
CA SER A 150 -6.97 5.82 15.94
C SER A 150 -7.65 4.78 15.05
N ILE A 151 -6.92 4.20 14.09
CA ILE A 151 -7.45 3.13 13.21
C ILE A 151 -7.81 1.89 14.02
N ILE A 152 -6.97 1.47 14.99
CA ILE A 152 -7.25 0.35 15.91
C ILE A 152 -8.59 0.57 16.59
N LYS A 153 -8.77 1.73 17.20
CA LYS A 153 -9.96 2.02 17.98
C LYS A 153 -11.22 1.96 17.12
N ILE A 154 -11.17 2.52 15.91
CA ILE A 154 -12.30 2.47 14.96
C ILE A 154 -12.65 1.02 14.62
N PHE A 155 -11.65 0.20 14.34
CA PHE A 155 -11.83 -1.22 14.05
C PHE A 155 -12.38 -2.01 15.24
N GLU A 156 -11.84 -1.81 16.44
CA GLU A 156 -12.32 -2.49 17.65
C GLU A 156 -13.78 -2.13 17.94
N GLU A 157 -14.16 -0.86 17.78
CA GLU A 157 -15.55 -0.38 17.90
C GLU A 157 -16.47 -1.07 16.86
N ASP A 158 -16.05 -1.12 15.60
CA ASP A 158 -16.76 -1.81 14.50
C ASP A 158 -16.96 -3.31 14.80
N GLN A 159 -15.89 -4.01 15.18
CA GLN A 159 -15.96 -5.44 15.45
C GLN A 159 -16.75 -5.75 16.73
N LYS A 160 -16.66 -4.91 17.76
CA LYS A 160 -17.43 -5.06 19.00
C LYS A 160 -18.92 -4.98 18.74
N ILE A 161 -19.38 -4.02 17.94
CA ILE A 161 -20.83 -3.89 17.69
C ILE A 161 -21.36 -5.01 16.81
N ARG A 162 -20.57 -5.50 15.84
CA ARG A 162 -20.97 -6.61 14.97
C ARG A 162 -21.23 -7.91 15.74
N LYS A 163 -20.52 -8.14 16.85
CA LYS A 163 -20.79 -9.28 17.76
C LYS A 163 -22.21 -9.26 18.36
N THR A 164 -22.82 -8.08 18.49
CA THR A 164 -24.18 -7.93 19.03
C THR A 164 -25.28 -8.31 18.04
N ARG A 165 -24.96 -8.36 16.73
CA ARG A 165 -25.91 -8.57 15.62
C ARG A 165 -27.09 -7.59 15.60
N ASN A 166 -27.03 -6.50 16.34
CA ASN A 166 -28.04 -5.45 16.34
C ASN A 166 -27.82 -4.53 15.14
N THR A 167 -28.65 -4.67 14.11
CA THR A 167 -28.53 -3.94 12.84
C THR A 167 -28.60 -2.43 13.02
N VAL A 168 -29.51 -1.92 13.85
CA VAL A 168 -29.65 -0.49 14.13
C VAL A 168 -28.36 0.09 14.74
N LYS A 169 -27.75 -0.64 15.69
CA LYS A 169 -26.49 -0.20 16.29
C LYS A 169 -25.32 -0.31 15.30
N ILE A 170 -25.30 -1.35 14.46
CA ILE A 170 -24.29 -1.49 13.40
C ILE A 170 -24.38 -0.30 12.44
N ASP A 171 -25.57 0.01 11.92
CA ASP A 171 -25.77 1.13 10.99
C ASP A 171 -25.36 2.48 11.60
N SER A 172 -25.67 2.69 12.89
CA SER A 172 -25.26 3.89 13.61
C SER A 172 -23.73 4.00 13.74
N VAL A 173 -23.04 2.89 14.02
CA VAL A 173 -21.58 2.86 14.13
C VAL A 173 -20.92 3.00 12.76
N ASP A 174 -21.47 2.37 11.73
CA ASP A 174 -20.97 2.46 10.36
C ASP A 174 -21.00 3.90 9.84
N LYS A 175 -22.07 4.65 10.10
CA LYS A 175 -22.15 6.10 9.79
C LYS A 175 -21.06 6.94 10.48
N ILE A 176 -20.76 6.62 11.74
CA ILE A 176 -19.71 7.33 12.48
C ILE A 176 -18.32 6.95 11.94
N ASN A 177 -18.11 5.67 11.69
CA ASN A 177 -16.83 5.14 11.27
C ASN A 177 -16.48 5.54 9.83
N GLU A 178 -17.45 5.58 8.91
CA GLU A 178 -17.19 6.01 7.53
C GLU A 178 -16.71 7.47 7.47
N LEU A 179 -17.21 8.36 8.34
CA LEU A 179 -16.74 9.75 8.40
C LEU A 179 -15.27 9.82 8.87
N LYS A 180 -14.89 9.00 9.86
CA LYS A 180 -13.51 8.90 10.33
C LYS A 180 -12.58 8.34 9.24
N VAL A 181 -13.01 7.29 8.55
CA VAL A 181 -12.26 6.66 7.45
C VAL A 181 -12.10 7.62 6.27
N LEU A 182 -13.17 8.31 5.88
CA LEU A 182 -13.15 9.33 4.82
C LEU A 182 -12.16 10.44 5.15
N LYS A 183 -12.15 10.92 6.39
CA LYS A 183 -11.20 11.92 6.86
C LYS A 183 -9.75 11.42 6.74
N ILE A 184 -9.47 10.21 7.21
CA ILE A 184 -8.13 9.61 7.10
C ILE A 184 -7.68 9.56 5.63
N ILE A 185 -8.53 9.06 4.73
CA ILE A 185 -8.17 8.94 3.30
C ILE A 185 -7.92 10.30 2.65
N LYS A 186 -8.75 11.30 2.96
CA LYS A 186 -8.57 12.66 2.44
C LYS A 186 -7.31 13.33 2.97
N GLU A 187 -6.90 13.05 4.20
CA GLU A 187 -5.72 13.67 4.82
C GLU A 187 -4.41 12.98 4.43
N VAL A 188 -4.37 11.65 4.36
CA VAL A 188 -3.12 10.90 4.21
C VAL A 188 -3.09 9.89 3.05
N GLY A 189 -4.19 9.72 2.32
CA GLY A 189 -4.33 8.65 1.33
C GLY A 189 -4.54 7.29 1.99
N TYR A 190 -3.94 6.23 1.44
CA TYR A 190 -4.01 4.91 2.07
C TYR A 190 -2.98 4.81 3.21
N PRO A 191 -3.38 4.42 4.43
CA PRO A 191 -2.45 4.35 5.56
C PRO A 191 -1.58 3.09 5.46
N SER A 192 -0.52 3.18 4.65
CA SER A 192 0.39 2.07 4.32
C SER A 192 1.27 1.63 5.50
N MET A 193 1.95 0.48 5.35
CA MET A 193 2.90 -0.03 6.35
C MET A 193 4.00 0.98 6.69
N LYS A 194 4.51 1.70 5.70
CA LYS A 194 5.53 2.74 5.92
C LYS A 194 5.02 3.90 6.78
N LEU A 195 3.72 4.20 6.73
CA LEU A 195 3.12 5.31 7.47
C LEU A 195 2.72 4.92 8.89
N ILE A 196 2.01 3.80 9.05
CA ILE A 196 1.41 3.42 10.35
C ILE A 196 2.07 2.20 10.99
N GLY A 197 3.10 1.64 10.34
CA GLY A 197 3.79 0.43 10.76
C GLY A 197 3.22 -0.85 10.15
N GLY A 198 4.07 -1.88 10.11
CA GLY A 198 3.75 -3.23 9.66
C GLY A 198 3.52 -4.22 10.80
N HIS A 199 3.57 -5.51 10.47
CA HIS A 199 3.50 -6.61 11.42
C HIS A 199 4.81 -6.73 12.21
N GLY A 200 4.84 -6.19 13.42
CA GLY A 200 5.85 -6.50 14.43
C GLY A 200 5.29 -7.44 15.52
N LYS A 201 6.14 -7.87 16.46
CA LYS A 201 5.80 -8.74 17.61
C LYS A 201 4.59 -8.28 18.43
N ASP A 202 4.19 -7.02 18.34
CA ASP A 202 3.00 -6.51 19.02
C ASP A 202 1.68 -6.82 18.30
N GLU A 203 1.69 -7.45 17.10
CA GLU A 203 0.58 -8.03 16.29
C GLU A 203 -0.69 -7.19 16.08
N LYS A 204 -0.84 -6.05 16.75
CA LYS A 204 -2.08 -5.27 16.87
C LYS A 204 -2.40 -4.47 15.63
N LEU A 205 -1.52 -4.42 14.62
CA LEU A 205 -1.95 -3.89 13.32
C LEU A 205 -1.25 -4.50 12.12
N SER A 206 -2.11 -4.92 11.20
CA SER A 206 -1.85 -4.99 9.78
C SER A 206 -2.61 -3.85 9.10
N PRO A 207 -2.12 -3.24 8.01
CA PRO A 207 -2.98 -2.49 7.08
C PRO A 207 -4.23 -3.23 6.60
N ILE A 208 -4.28 -4.57 6.76
CA ILE A 208 -5.49 -5.39 6.59
C ILE A 208 -6.64 -4.92 7.51
N VAL A 209 -6.35 -4.36 8.69
CA VAL A 209 -7.38 -3.77 9.58
C VAL A 209 -8.15 -2.65 8.88
N PHE A 210 -7.43 -1.82 8.11
CA PHE A 210 -8.05 -0.72 7.38
C PHE A 210 -8.90 -1.22 6.20
N SER A 211 -8.53 -2.33 5.56
CA SER A 211 -9.35 -2.91 4.48
C SER A 211 -10.72 -3.40 4.96
N VAL A 212 -10.82 -3.84 6.23
CA VAL A 212 -12.11 -4.19 6.84
C VAL A 212 -13.03 -2.97 6.94
N LEU A 213 -12.50 -1.83 7.37
CA LEU A 213 -13.27 -0.59 7.48
C LEU A 213 -13.75 -0.09 6.11
N LEU A 214 -12.90 -0.18 5.08
CA LEU A 214 -13.25 0.20 3.70
C LEU A 214 -14.44 -0.58 3.16
N LYS A 215 -14.57 -1.86 3.51
CA LYS A 215 -15.70 -2.71 3.08
C LYS A 215 -17.04 -2.27 3.63
N HIS A 216 -17.08 -1.50 4.72
CA HIS A 216 -18.31 -1.09 5.38
C HIS A 216 -18.77 0.31 4.96
N MET A 217 -18.08 0.94 4.00
CA MET A 217 -18.43 2.29 3.55
C MET A 217 -19.70 2.33 2.70
N SER A 218 -20.44 3.43 2.81
CA SER A 218 -21.57 3.74 1.92
C SER A 218 -21.10 3.98 0.47
N TYR A 219 -22.04 3.83 -0.47
CA TYR A 219 -21.77 4.05 -1.90
C TYR A 219 -21.25 5.46 -2.19
N ASP A 220 -21.89 6.49 -1.62
CA ASP A 220 -21.53 7.89 -1.84
C ASP A 220 -20.13 8.23 -1.34
N ASN A 221 -19.72 7.63 -0.21
CA ASN A 221 -18.38 7.83 0.29
C ASN A 221 -17.35 7.04 -0.53
N ILE A 222 -17.68 5.83 -1.00
CA ILE A 222 -16.82 5.09 -1.94
C ILE A 222 -16.57 5.90 -3.21
N LEU A 223 -17.60 6.55 -3.78
CA LEU A 223 -17.42 7.41 -4.95
C LEU A 223 -16.38 8.52 -4.74
N GLN A 224 -16.27 9.05 -3.52
CA GLN A 224 -15.30 10.09 -3.19
C GLN A 224 -13.86 9.56 -3.05
N ILE A 225 -13.69 8.34 -2.53
CA ILE A 225 -12.37 7.79 -2.21
C ILE A 225 -11.81 6.85 -3.27
N GLU A 226 -12.66 6.28 -4.13
CA GLU A 226 -12.27 5.39 -5.23
C GLU A 226 -11.12 5.96 -6.08
N PRO A 227 -11.19 7.19 -6.63
CA PRO A 227 -10.09 7.74 -7.42
C PRO A 227 -8.81 7.98 -6.58
N ILE A 228 -8.95 8.31 -5.29
CA ILE A 228 -7.82 8.51 -4.38
C ILE A 228 -7.10 7.18 -4.16
N LEU A 229 -7.83 6.13 -3.83
CA LEU A 229 -7.26 4.82 -3.57
C LEU A 229 -6.68 4.18 -4.83
N LEU A 230 -7.30 4.36 -6.00
CA LEU A 230 -6.73 3.90 -7.27
C LEU A 230 -5.38 4.59 -7.56
N ASN A 231 -5.27 5.88 -7.27
CA ASN A 231 -4.01 6.60 -7.37
C ASN A 231 -2.96 6.05 -6.38
N GLU A 232 -3.36 5.76 -5.16
CA GLU A 232 -2.49 5.15 -4.15
C GLU A 232 -2.05 3.72 -4.54
N VAL A 233 -2.88 2.95 -5.27
CA VAL A 233 -2.48 1.68 -5.88
C VAL A 233 -1.38 1.91 -6.93
N LYS A 234 -1.58 2.87 -7.84
CA LYS A 234 -0.57 3.21 -8.86
C LYS A 234 0.76 3.66 -8.25
N LYS A 235 0.73 4.30 -7.07
CA LYS A 235 1.91 4.73 -6.31
C LYS A 235 2.56 3.66 -5.44
N GLY A 236 2.03 2.44 -5.43
CA GLY A 236 2.61 1.37 -4.62
C GLY A 236 2.17 1.37 -3.14
N LYS A 237 1.29 2.28 -2.73
CA LYS A 237 0.93 2.48 -1.31
C LYS A 237 -0.27 1.64 -0.87
N CYS A 238 -1.28 1.52 -1.73
CA CYS A 238 -2.47 0.70 -1.49
C CYS A 238 -2.34 -0.63 -2.23
N PRO A 239 -2.47 -1.79 -1.57
CA PRO A 239 -2.48 -3.06 -2.26
C PRO A 239 -3.67 -3.16 -3.24
N PRO A 240 -3.48 -3.63 -4.48
CA PRO A 240 -4.57 -3.79 -5.46
C PRO A 240 -5.78 -4.56 -4.93
N PHE A 241 -5.54 -5.60 -4.13
CA PHE A 241 -6.60 -6.42 -3.57
C PHE A 241 -7.49 -5.64 -2.59
N VAL A 242 -6.94 -4.67 -1.86
CA VAL A 242 -7.71 -3.84 -0.90
C VAL A 242 -8.65 -2.91 -1.65
N TYR A 243 -8.17 -2.27 -2.71
CA TYR A 243 -9.01 -1.45 -3.60
C TYR A 243 -10.13 -2.27 -4.22
N ALA A 244 -9.79 -3.44 -4.79
CA ALA A 244 -10.76 -4.34 -5.39
C ALA A 244 -11.80 -4.86 -4.39
N GLU A 245 -11.37 -5.29 -3.20
CA GLU A 245 -12.25 -5.85 -2.17
C GLU A 245 -13.27 -4.80 -1.67
N MET A 246 -12.88 -3.54 -1.55
CA MET A 246 -13.79 -2.44 -1.24
C MET A 246 -14.91 -2.30 -2.28
N LEU A 247 -14.56 -2.30 -3.57
CA LEU A 247 -15.52 -2.14 -4.66
C LEU A 247 -16.44 -3.36 -4.79
N ASP A 248 -15.88 -4.57 -4.71
CA ASP A 248 -16.63 -5.81 -4.75
C ASP A 248 -17.60 -5.92 -3.57
N ALA A 249 -17.17 -5.58 -2.35
CA ALA A 249 -18.03 -5.58 -1.17
C ALA A 249 -19.24 -4.67 -1.37
N ARG A 250 -19.03 -3.46 -1.91
CA ARG A 250 -20.12 -2.53 -2.20
C ARG A 250 -21.09 -3.08 -3.25
N LYS A 251 -20.55 -3.66 -4.33
CA LYS A 251 -21.35 -4.27 -5.40
C LYS A 251 -22.23 -5.41 -4.87
N VAL A 252 -21.68 -6.28 -4.04
CA VAL A 252 -22.40 -7.41 -3.43
C VAL A 252 -23.45 -6.94 -2.42
N MET A 253 -23.13 -5.94 -1.58
CA MET A 253 -24.07 -5.43 -0.58
C MET A 253 -25.21 -4.60 -1.20
N ALA A 254 -24.95 -3.89 -2.30
CA ALA A 254 -25.97 -3.08 -2.97
C ALA A 254 -27.02 -3.93 -3.70
N LYS A 255 -26.78 -5.23 -3.92
CA LYS A 255 -27.66 -6.16 -4.66
C LYS A 255 -28.11 -5.70 -6.06
N GLU A 256 -27.63 -4.57 -6.57
CA GLU A 256 -27.98 -3.97 -7.87
C GLU A 256 -26.85 -3.10 -8.45
N ASN A 257 -27.11 -2.58 -9.66
CA ASN A 257 -26.25 -1.99 -10.70
C ASN A 257 -25.30 -0.86 -10.24
N THR A 258 -24.21 -1.19 -9.54
CA THR A 258 -23.13 -0.21 -9.31
C THR A 258 -22.33 0.01 -10.60
N ARG A 259 -21.78 1.22 -10.78
CA ARG A 259 -20.84 1.51 -11.89
C ARG A 259 -19.49 0.79 -11.76
N PHE A 260 -19.26 0.10 -10.65
CA PHE A 260 -17.97 -0.51 -10.34
C PHE A 260 -17.81 -1.83 -11.07
N GLU A 261 -16.60 -2.05 -11.58
CA GLU A 261 -16.22 -3.35 -12.11
C GLU A 261 -16.16 -4.40 -11.00
N TYR A 262 -16.46 -5.64 -11.36
CA TYR A 262 -16.36 -6.77 -10.43
C TYR A 262 -15.00 -7.46 -10.60
N PHE A 263 -14.26 -7.59 -9.50
CA PHE A 263 -12.90 -8.11 -9.50
C PHE A 263 -12.80 -9.55 -9.00
N GLY A 264 -13.80 -10.09 -8.30
CA GLY A 264 -13.74 -11.47 -7.78
C GLY A 264 -12.91 -11.62 -6.51
N THR A 265 -12.78 -10.56 -5.70
CA THR A 265 -11.98 -10.56 -4.45
C THR A 265 -12.83 -10.65 -3.19
N TYR A 266 -14.16 -10.52 -3.29
CA TYR A 266 -15.07 -10.59 -2.14
C TYR A 266 -16.05 -11.77 -2.21
N LYS A 267 -16.19 -12.50 -1.10
CA LYS A 267 -17.16 -13.60 -0.87
C LYS A 267 -17.12 -14.78 -1.86
N ASN A 268 -16.01 -15.00 -2.57
CA ASN A 268 -15.83 -16.12 -3.52
C ASN A 268 -16.93 -16.24 -4.58
N ILE A 269 -17.57 -15.12 -4.94
CA ILE A 269 -18.60 -15.13 -5.99
C ILE A 269 -17.90 -15.28 -7.34
N LYS A 270 -18.37 -16.20 -8.17
CA LYS A 270 -17.81 -16.38 -9.51
C LYS A 270 -18.23 -15.20 -10.40
N PRO A 271 -17.30 -14.58 -11.15
CA PRO A 271 -17.65 -13.54 -12.12
C PRO A 271 -18.50 -14.14 -13.23
N THR A 272 -19.52 -13.39 -13.65
CA THR A 272 -20.38 -13.77 -14.78
C THR A 272 -19.65 -13.61 -16.12
N ASP A 273 -18.80 -12.59 -16.24
CA ASP A 273 -17.93 -12.35 -17.39
C ASP A 273 -16.46 -12.36 -16.94
N THR A 274 -15.83 -13.54 -17.07
CA THR A 274 -14.43 -13.74 -16.65
C THR A 274 -13.46 -12.92 -17.49
N ALA A 275 -13.74 -12.67 -18.77
CA ALA A 275 -12.85 -11.90 -19.64
C ALA A 275 -12.83 -10.43 -19.24
N LYS A 276 -14.01 -9.84 -19.01
CA LYS A 276 -14.15 -8.47 -18.52
C LYS A 276 -13.53 -8.31 -17.14
N THR A 277 -13.80 -9.22 -16.21
CA THR A 277 -13.19 -9.21 -14.88
C THR A 277 -11.66 -9.32 -14.96
N ASN A 278 -11.12 -10.21 -15.80
CA ASN A 278 -9.67 -10.34 -15.95
C ASN A 278 -9.02 -9.07 -16.53
N LYS A 279 -9.68 -8.40 -17.48
CA LYS A 279 -9.21 -7.10 -17.97
C LYS A 279 -9.15 -6.06 -16.84
N ALA A 280 -10.25 -5.89 -16.10
CA ALA A 280 -10.30 -4.95 -14.97
C ALA A 280 -9.25 -5.26 -13.90
N ARG A 281 -9.04 -6.54 -13.57
CA ARG A 281 -8.01 -6.99 -12.62
C ARG A 281 -6.60 -6.57 -13.07
N LEU A 282 -6.27 -6.78 -14.34
CA LEU A 282 -4.97 -6.39 -14.88
C LEU A 282 -4.77 -4.87 -14.83
N ASP A 283 -5.82 -4.09 -15.09
CA ASP A 283 -5.79 -2.61 -15.06
C ASP A 283 -5.43 -2.03 -13.68
N ILE A 284 -5.56 -2.81 -12.60
CA ILE A 284 -5.22 -2.39 -11.23
C ILE A 284 -4.06 -3.20 -10.63
N GLY A 285 -3.45 -4.11 -11.39
CA GLY A 285 -2.31 -4.91 -10.91
C GLY A 285 -2.67 -6.20 -10.18
N LEU A 286 -3.90 -6.70 -10.33
CA LEU A 286 -4.29 -8.04 -9.86
C LEU A 286 -4.02 -9.11 -10.92
N PRO A 287 -3.63 -10.35 -10.51
CA PRO A 287 -3.47 -11.46 -11.45
C PRO A 287 -4.83 -11.87 -12.02
N THR A 288 -4.86 -12.49 -13.20
CA THR A 288 -6.08 -13.09 -13.73
C THR A 288 -6.58 -14.24 -12.86
N ILE A 289 -7.89 -14.46 -12.84
CA ILE A 289 -8.52 -15.67 -12.32
C ILE A 289 -8.66 -16.69 -13.46
N ASN A 290 -8.36 -17.95 -13.13
CA ASN A 290 -8.67 -19.09 -13.98
C ASN A 290 -9.76 -19.86 -13.24
N TYR A 291 -10.97 -19.86 -13.78
CA TYR A 291 -12.09 -20.68 -13.30
C TYR A 291 -12.28 -21.90 -14.19
#